data_AF-A0A552EPI1-F1
#
_entry.id   AF-A0A552EPI1-F1
#
_cell.length_a   1.000
_cell.length_b   1.000
_cell.length_c   1.000
_cell.angle_alpha   90.00
_cell.angle_beta   90.00
_cell.angle_gamma   90.00
#
_symmetry.space_group_name_H-M   'P 1'
#
loop_
_entity.id
_entity.type
_entity.pdbx_description
1 polymer ?
#
loop_
_entity_poly.entity_id
_entity_poly.type
_entity_poly.pdbx_seq_one_letter_code
_entity_poly.pdbx_strand_id
1 'polypeptide(L)'
;MLAAAKREKEGWIDGESAEKFSCEDLQMIDREWLNASGGKFGFSVQLSIYKQTGNSIGGYNEQAYARFGDAVGWRVNGNWKKYPDLTWSTNAPSSAPKGHLPARRRRGGGGGLLGSLLSRCGL
;
A
#
# COMPACT_ATOMS: atom_id res chain seq x y z
N MET A 1 -10.40 0.17 6.45
CA MET A 1 -10.05 1.41 5.71
C MET A 1 -11.27 2.29 5.45
N LEU A 2 -12.17 1.99 4.51
CA LEU A 2 -13.29 2.92 4.21
C LEU A 2 -14.21 3.20 5.41
N ALA A 3 -14.56 2.18 6.20
CA ALA A 3 -15.34 2.37 7.42
C ALA A 3 -14.64 3.24 8.47
N ALA A 4 -13.34 3.03 8.68
CA ALA A 4 -12.53 3.88 9.55
C ALA A 4 -12.46 5.33 9.05
N ALA A 5 -12.57 5.55 7.75
CA ALA A 5 -12.66 6.89 7.15
C ALA A 5 -14.09 7.44 7.06
N LYS A 6 -15.13 6.66 7.43
CA LYS A 6 -16.56 6.96 7.21
C LYS A 6 -16.90 7.26 5.74
N ARG A 7 -16.33 6.45 4.84
CA ARG A 7 -16.42 6.62 3.37
C ARG A 7 -16.83 5.38 2.59
N GLU A 8 -17.62 4.52 3.22
CA GLU A 8 -18.06 3.27 2.62
C GLU A 8 -18.87 3.51 1.34
N LYS A 9 -19.70 4.55 1.31
CA LYS A 9 -20.56 4.89 0.17
C LYS A 9 -19.76 5.38 -1.04
N GLU A 10 -18.66 6.09 -0.78
CA GLU A 10 -17.79 6.65 -1.81
C GLU A 10 -16.88 5.56 -2.40
N GLY A 11 -16.44 4.60 -1.60
CA GLY A 11 -15.60 3.51 -2.09
C GLY A 11 -14.12 3.90 -2.28
N TRP A 12 -13.73 5.12 -1.91
CA TRP A 12 -12.34 5.58 -1.88
C TRP A 12 -12.08 6.56 -0.73
N ILE A 13 -10.81 6.65 -0.32
CA ILE A 13 -10.31 7.65 0.64
C ILE A 13 -9.70 8.79 -0.18
N ASP A 14 -10.20 10.01 0.02
CA ASP A 14 -9.62 11.23 -0.56
C ASP A 14 -8.52 11.83 0.34
N GLY A 15 -7.91 12.93 -0.10
CA GLY A 15 -6.83 13.59 0.63
C GLY A 15 -7.22 14.02 2.04
N GLU A 16 -8.34 14.73 2.17
CA GLU A 16 -8.83 15.23 3.46
C GLU A 16 -9.12 14.08 4.45
N SER A 17 -9.70 12.99 3.96
CA SER A 17 -10.04 11.86 4.81
C SER A 17 -8.82 11.01 5.15
N ALA A 18 -7.83 10.92 4.26
CA ALA A 18 -6.51 10.38 4.61
C ALA A 18 -5.85 11.26 5.69
N GLU A 19 -5.98 12.58 5.56
CA GLU A 19 -5.45 13.52 6.54
C GLU A 19 -6.11 13.40 7.93
N LYS A 20 -7.33 12.88 8.02
CA LYS A 20 -8.02 12.67 9.31
C LYS A 20 -8.03 11.22 9.79
N PHE A 21 -7.45 10.31 9.02
CA PHE A 21 -7.43 8.89 9.34
C PHE A 21 -6.66 8.63 10.65
N SER A 22 -7.26 7.89 11.60
CA SER A 22 -6.63 7.57 12.88
C SER A 22 -5.33 6.80 12.68
N CYS A 23 -4.28 7.26 13.35
CA CYS A 23 -3.00 6.56 13.33
C CYS A 23 -3.06 5.25 14.11
N GLU A 24 -3.84 5.19 15.18
CA GLU A 24 -4.08 3.98 15.96
C GLU A 24 -4.74 2.89 15.10
N ASP A 25 -5.78 3.25 14.34
CA ASP A 25 -6.45 2.33 13.41
C ASP A 25 -5.50 1.84 12.32
N LEU A 26 -4.72 2.76 11.73
CA LEU A 26 -3.78 2.42 10.67
C LEU A 26 -2.66 1.48 11.18
N GLN A 27 -2.11 1.76 12.36
CA GLN A 27 -1.11 0.92 13.03
C GLN A 27 -1.69 -0.42 13.46
N MET A 28 -2.96 -0.48 13.89
CA MET A 28 -3.64 -1.73 14.18
C MET A 28 -3.77 -2.57 12.91
N ILE A 29 -4.25 -1.99 11.81
CA ILE A 29 -4.36 -2.70 10.52
C ILE A 29 -2.98 -3.19 10.05
N ASP A 30 -1.93 -2.38 10.17
CA ASP A 30 -0.57 -2.79 9.84
C ASP A 30 -0.10 -4.00 10.68
N ARG A 31 -0.33 -3.96 11.99
CA ARG A 31 -0.01 -5.07 12.91
C ARG A 31 -0.74 -6.35 12.53
N GLU A 32 -2.02 -6.28 12.16
CA GLU A 32 -2.77 -7.45 11.71
C GLU A 32 -2.16 -8.06 10.44
N TRP A 33 -1.76 -7.23 9.46
CA TRP A 33 -1.07 -7.71 8.27
C TRP A 33 0.27 -8.36 8.58
N LEU A 34 1.07 -7.75 9.44
CA LEU A 34 2.36 -8.29 9.86
C LEU A 34 2.17 -9.65 10.55
N ASN A 35 1.28 -9.73 11.54
CA ASN A 35 1.05 -10.95 12.31
C ASN A 35 0.55 -12.09 11.43
N ALA A 36 -0.46 -11.84 10.58
CA ALA A 36 -1.05 -12.87 9.72
C ALA A 36 -0.11 -13.35 8.60
N SER A 37 0.92 -12.57 8.26
CA SER A 37 1.83 -12.88 7.14
C SER A 37 3.25 -13.25 7.57
N GLY A 38 3.53 -13.37 8.86
CA GLY A 38 4.89 -13.58 9.38
C GLY A 38 5.83 -12.41 9.05
N GLY A 39 5.32 -11.17 9.10
CA GLY A 39 6.06 -9.94 8.84
C GLY A 39 6.31 -9.64 7.35
N LYS A 40 5.65 -10.37 6.45
CA LYS A 40 5.88 -10.23 5.01
C LYS A 40 5.04 -9.14 4.34
N PHE A 41 3.87 -8.87 4.88
CA PHE A 41 2.90 -7.90 4.38
C PHE A 41 2.60 -6.85 5.43
N GLY A 42 2.17 -5.68 4.97
CA GLY A 42 1.95 -4.52 5.83
C GLY A 42 2.26 -3.22 5.11
N PHE A 43 1.63 -2.15 5.57
CA PHE A 43 1.91 -0.80 5.14
C PHE A 43 3.32 -0.34 5.53
N SER A 44 3.81 -0.68 6.73
CA SER A 44 5.20 -0.39 7.15
C SER A 44 6.23 -1.08 6.25
N VAL A 45 5.96 -2.33 5.88
CA VAL A 45 6.75 -3.09 4.91
C VAL A 45 6.76 -2.39 3.55
N GLN A 46 5.59 -2.00 3.04
CA GLN A 46 5.48 -1.26 1.79
C GLN A 46 6.22 0.08 1.85
N LEU A 47 6.13 0.83 2.95
CA LEU A 47 6.81 2.11 3.09
C LEU A 47 8.34 1.94 3.08
N SER A 48 8.85 0.90 3.74
CA SER A 48 10.28 0.58 3.70
C SER A 48 10.76 0.31 2.27
N ILE A 49 10.03 -0.52 1.52
CA ILE A 49 10.35 -0.83 0.10
C ILE A 49 10.19 0.42 -0.78
N TYR A 50 9.17 1.24 -0.51
CA TYR A 50 8.93 2.50 -1.22
C TYR A 50 10.13 3.45 -1.11
N LYS A 51 10.66 3.64 0.11
CA LYS A 51 11.88 4.43 0.35
C LYS A 51 13.10 3.81 -0.32
N GLN A 52 13.31 2.51 -0.18
CA GLN A 52 14.46 1.78 -0.78
C GLN A 52 14.49 1.84 -2.31
N THR A 53 13.33 1.99 -2.95
CA THR A 53 13.21 2.10 -4.41
C THR A 53 13.39 3.54 -4.93
N GLY A 54 13.79 4.47 -4.07
CA GLY A 54 14.12 5.85 -4.42
C GLY A 54 12.92 6.78 -4.47
N ASN A 55 11.78 6.38 -3.90
CA ASN A 55 10.62 7.27 -3.84
C ASN A 55 10.73 8.21 -2.63
N SER A 56 10.35 9.47 -2.83
CA SER A 56 10.23 10.47 -1.78
C SER A 56 8.78 10.60 -1.29
N ILE A 57 8.61 11.01 -0.05
CA ILE A 57 7.30 11.35 0.52
C ILE A 57 6.91 12.74 0.01
N GLY A 58 5.68 12.90 -0.49
CA GLY A 58 5.18 14.16 -1.03
C GLY A 58 5.58 14.45 -2.49
N GLY A 59 6.45 13.63 -3.09
CA GLY A 59 6.82 13.70 -4.50
C GLY A 59 6.34 12.47 -5.28
N TYR A 60 6.03 12.64 -6.56
CA TYR A 60 5.78 11.52 -7.47
C TYR A 60 6.92 11.43 -8.50
N ASN A 61 7.58 10.28 -8.55
CA ASN A 61 8.53 9.93 -9.59
C ASN A 61 8.08 8.61 -10.22
N GLU A 62 7.73 8.65 -11.51
CA GLU A 62 7.19 7.48 -12.21
C GLU A 62 8.16 6.30 -12.26
N GLN A 63 9.45 6.56 -12.47
CA GLN A 63 10.47 5.51 -12.54
C GLN A 63 10.69 4.84 -11.18
N ALA A 64 10.77 5.63 -10.10
CA ALA A 64 10.87 5.11 -8.74
C ALA A 64 9.60 4.33 -8.35
N TYR A 65 8.44 4.80 -8.77
CA TYR A 65 7.17 4.11 -8.51
C TYR A 65 7.06 2.80 -9.30
N ALA A 66 7.60 2.76 -10.53
CA ALA A 66 7.70 1.53 -11.32
C ALA A 66 8.60 0.49 -10.62
N ARG A 67 9.77 0.91 -10.11
CA ARG A 67 10.65 0.04 -9.31
C ARG A 67 9.97 -0.49 -8.05
N PHE A 68 9.20 0.36 -7.36
CA PHE A 68 8.36 -0.07 -6.25
C PHE A 68 7.35 -1.14 -6.67
N GLY A 69 6.62 -0.89 -7.76
CA GLY A 69 5.65 -1.84 -8.32
C GLY A 69 6.26 -3.18 -8.70
N ASP A 70 7.46 -3.17 -9.29
CA ASP A 70 8.22 -4.37 -9.61
C ASP A 70 8.61 -5.12 -8.32
N ALA A 71 9.13 -4.41 -7.32
CA ALA A 71 9.57 -4.99 -6.04
C ALA A 71 8.44 -5.66 -5.24
N VAL A 72 7.25 -5.07 -5.22
CA VAL A 72 6.08 -5.65 -4.52
C VAL A 72 5.24 -6.58 -5.41
N GLY A 73 5.62 -6.78 -6.67
CA GLY A 73 4.93 -7.67 -7.61
C GLY A 73 3.58 -7.14 -8.13
N TRP A 74 3.39 -5.83 -8.16
CA TRP A 74 2.24 -5.17 -8.80
C TRP A 74 2.50 -4.85 -10.27
N ARG A 75 3.75 -4.89 -10.70
CA ARG A 75 4.18 -4.70 -12.08
C ARG A 75 5.10 -5.83 -12.49
N VAL A 76 4.89 -6.36 -13.70
CA VAL A 76 5.66 -7.48 -14.26
C VAL A 76 5.93 -7.18 -15.72
N ASN A 77 7.17 -7.33 -16.17
CA ASN A 77 7.59 -7.09 -17.55
C ASN A 77 7.09 -5.75 -18.11
N GLY A 78 7.17 -4.70 -17.30
CA GLY A 78 6.72 -3.37 -17.72
C GLY A 78 5.24 -3.04 -17.45
N ASN A 79 4.42 -4.06 -17.20
CA ASN A 79 2.96 -3.95 -17.19
C ASN A 79 2.37 -4.01 -15.77
N TRP A 80 1.49 -3.07 -15.44
CA TRP A 80 0.78 -3.05 -14.17
C TRP A 80 -0.33 -4.11 -14.16
N LYS A 81 -0.32 -4.98 -13.15
CA LYS A 81 -1.36 -5.97 -12.94
C LYS A 81 -2.68 -5.27 -12.56
N LYS A 82 -3.81 -5.76 -13.06
CA LYS A 82 -5.11 -5.32 -12.55
C LYS A 82 -5.34 -5.95 -11.18
N TYR A 83 -6.21 -5.33 -10.38
CA TYR A 83 -6.52 -5.81 -9.03
C TYR A 83 -6.93 -7.30 -8.97
N PRO A 84 -7.77 -7.83 -9.90
CA PRO A 84 -8.12 -9.25 -9.91
C PRO A 84 -6.93 -10.17 -10.22
N ASP A 85 -5.89 -9.68 -10.87
CA ASP A 85 -4.73 -10.49 -11.29
C ASP A 85 -3.67 -10.60 -10.19
N LEU A 86 -3.80 -9.84 -9.10
CA LEU A 86 -2.88 -9.91 -7.96
C LEU A 86 -2.99 -11.28 -7.23
N THR A 87 -1.97 -11.62 -6.45
CA THR A 87 -1.91 -12.91 -5.77
C THR A 87 -2.70 -12.85 -4.47
N TRP A 88 -3.93 -13.37 -4.49
CA TRP A 88 -4.84 -13.44 -3.35
C TRP A 88 -4.99 -14.88 -2.88
N SER A 89 -4.22 -15.30 -1.88
CA SER A 89 -4.41 -16.60 -1.22
C SER A 89 -3.88 -16.56 0.21
N THR A 90 -4.33 -17.48 1.06
CA THR A 90 -3.73 -17.68 2.40
C THR A 90 -2.26 -18.12 2.31
N ASN A 91 -1.87 -18.72 1.17
CA ASN A 91 -0.49 -19.04 0.84
C ASN A 91 0.26 -17.87 0.17
N ALA A 92 -0.34 -16.69 0.03
CA ALA A 92 0.34 -15.53 -0.53
C ALA A 92 1.66 -15.20 0.19
N PRO A 93 1.81 -15.40 1.52
CA PRO A 93 3.10 -15.22 2.17
C PRO A 93 4.21 -16.16 1.64
N SER A 94 3.92 -17.28 1.00
CA SER A 94 4.95 -18.10 0.34
C SER A 94 5.07 -17.81 -1.16
N SER A 95 3.99 -17.37 -1.82
CA SER A 95 3.95 -17.24 -3.28
C SER A 95 4.01 -15.80 -3.84
N ALA A 96 3.93 -14.77 -3.01
CA ALA A 96 4.02 -13.36 -3.44
C ALA A 96 5.27 -12.64 -2.89
N PRO A 97 5.76 -11.55 -3.52
CA PRO A 97 6.87 -10.76 -3.00
C PRO A 97 6.56 -10.06 -1.67
N LYS A 98 7.59 -9.65 -0.93
CA LYS A 98 7.43 -8.85 0.30
C LYS A 98 6.69 -7.54 -0.03
N GLY A 99 5.75 -7.14 0.84
CA GLY A 99 4.93 -5.94 0.63
C GLY A 99 3.84 -6.05 -0.44
N HIS A 100 3.59 -7.24 -1.01
CA HIS A 100 2.55 -7.42 -2.04
C HIS A 100 1.16 -6.98 -1.56
N LEU A 101 0.86 -7.20 -0.28
CA LEU A 101 -0.40 -6.84 0.36
C LEU A 101 -0.14 -5.92 1.57
N PRO A 102 -1.14 -5.12 1.96
CA PRO A 102 -2.44 -4.89 1.30
C PRO A 102 -2.32 -4.13 -0.04
N ALA A 103 -3.13 -4.48 -1.04
CA ALA A 103 -3.15 -3.78 -2.33
C ALA A 103 -4.31 -2.77 -2.44
N ARG A 104 -4.07 -1.65 -3.13
CA ARG A 104 -5.09 -0.63 -3.42
C ARG A 104 -5.71 -0.89 -4.80
N ARG A 105 -7.04 -0.82 -4.91
CA ARG A 105 -7.69 -0.67 -6.23
C ARG A 105 -7.29 0.68 -6.82
N ARG A 106 -6.52 0.68 -7.91
CA ARG A 106 -6.18 1.90 -8.65
C ARG A 106 -7.40 2.42 -9.41
N ARG A 107 -7.92 3.57 -8.99
CA ARG A 107 -8.73 4.48 -9.81
C ARG A 107 -7.88 5.72 -10.06
N GLY A 108 -7.23 5.82 -11.22
CA GLY A 108 -6.40 6.97 -11.59
C GLY A 108 -5.04 7.08 -10.88
N GLY A 109 -4.10 7.77 -11.53
CA GLY A 109 -2.71 7.95 -11.08
C GLY A 109 -2.62 8.70 -9.75
N GLY A 110 -2.04 8.06 -8.74
CA GLY A 110 -1.89 8.67 -7.42
C GLY A 110 -1.18 7.71 -6.48
N GLY A 111 0.16 7.71 -6.54
CA GLY A 111 1.03 7.06 -5.55
C GLY A 111 1.21 7.88 -4.28
N GLY A 112 0.90 9.19 -4.31
CA GLY A 112 1.22 10.14 -3.23
C GLY A 112 0.42 9.99 -1.93
N LEU A 113 -0.84 9.54 -2.00
CA LEU A 113 -1.72 9.40 -0.82
C LEU A 113 -1.24 8.34 0.19
N LEU A 114 -0.59 7.28 -0.29
CA LEU A 114 -0.03 6.25 0.59
C LEU A 114 1.21 6.78 1.33
N GLY A 115 2.10 7.51 0.65
CA GLY A 115 3.32 8.02 1.28
C GLY A 115 3.06 8.98 2.44
N SER A 116 2.16 9.95 2.27
CA SER A 116 1.91 10.97 3.31
C SER A 116 1.13 10.39 4.50
N LEU A 117 0.13 9.53 4.25
CA LEU A 117 -0.65 8.89 5.30
C LEU A 117 0.23 8.01 6.20
N LEU A 118 1.07 7.17 5.59
CA LEU A 118 1.91 6.23 6.34
C LEU A 118 2.99 6.95 7.14
N SER A 119 3.62 7.98 6.55
CA SER A 119 4.70 8.71 7.22
C SER A 119 4.21 9.53 8.41
N ARG A 120 2.99 10.09 8.36
CA ARG A 120 2.42 10.84 9.49
C ARG A 120 2.26 9.97 10.74
N CYS A 121 1.82 8.73 10.55
CA CYS A 121 1.47 7.84 11.65
C CYS A 121 2.66 7.04 12.19
N GLY A 122 3.89 7.41 11.84
CA GLY A 122 5.10 6.75 12.34
C GLY A 122 5.25 5.30 11.88
N LEU A 123 4.70 4.96 10.71
CA LEU A 123 4.96 3.69 10.03
C LEU A 123 6.22 3.76 9.16
#